data_AF-A0A9X8YS47-F1
#
_entry.id   AF-A0A9X8YS47-F1
#
_cell.length_a   1.000
_cell.length_b   1.000
_cell.length_c   1.000
_cell.angle_alpha   90.00
_cell.angle_beta   90.00
_cell.angle_gamma   90.00
#
_symmetry.space_group_name_H-M   'P 1'
#
loop_
_entity.id
_entity.type
_entity.pdbx_description
1 polymer ?
#
loop_
_entity_poly.entity_id
_entity_poly.type
_entity_poly.pdbx_seq_one_letter_code
_entity_poly.pdbx_strand_id
1 'polypeptide(L)'
;MGDDERGEHIYKYVSKGVVDAANPANNRTLLDEGTLYVAQFDGDEAGTPLKGKGRWIALEFGKNGLTPENGFRDEAEVLIFARKAAQQVGATKMDRPEWIAVNPHDGRAYCTLTNNSKRGEEGMPLNAANPRPNNIYGQIIRWDEGGDATADVFAWDIYALCGNPIAHPEGVNRGTPNITAENTFNSPDGLGFDRAGRLWILTDGKYSNKGDYVGQGNNQMLVGDPVSGEIRRFMVGPKSCELTGITFTPDYKTMFVNVQHPGEEGDSHFPNNSPRPRSSVLMITREDGGVIGA
;
A
#
# COMPACT_ATOMS: atom_id res chain seq x y z
N MET A 1 4.66 6.74 -4.85
CA MET A 1 5.32 5.53 -5.40
C MET A 1 5.92 4.77 -4.23
N GLY A 2 5.64 3.48 -4.08
CA GLY A 2 6.30 2.61 -3.10
C GLY A 2 7.49 1.89 -3.73
N ASP A 3 8.53 1.62 -2.95
CA ASP A 3 9.64 0.75 -3.31
C ASP A 3 9.53 -0.54 -2.50
N ASP A 4 8.99 -1.60 -3.11
CA ASP A 4 8.68 -2.86 -2.42
C ASP A 4 9.95 -3.69 -2.14
N GLU A 5 10.66 -3.28 -1.11
CA GLU A 5 11.67 -4.09 -0.46
C GLU A 5 11.69 -3.75 1.04
N ARG A 6 12.09 -4.73 1.86
CA ARG A 6 12.13 -4.54 3.32
C ARG A 6 13.10 -3.42 3.67
N GLY A 7 12.56 -2.34 4.22
CA GLY A 7 13.31 -1.18 4.67
C GLY A 7 13.65 -0.16 3.59
N GLU A 8 13.06 -0.27 2.40
CA GLU A 8 13.10 0.80 1.40
C GLU A 8 11.95 1.81 1.65
N HIS A 9 11.68 2.68 0.69
CA HIS A 9 11.10 4.00 0.96
C HIS A 9 9.80 4.28 0.19
N ILE A 10 9.08 5.31 0.63
CA ILE A 10 7.95 5.90 -0.10
C ILE A 10 8.41 7.19 -0.76
N TYR A 11 8.11 7.35 -2.05
CA TYR A 11 8.50 8.48 -2.89
C TYR A 11 7.28 9.25 -3.42
N LYS A 12 7.49 10.53 -3.73
CA LYS A 12 6.52 11.44 -4.38
C LYS A 12 7.21 12.18 -5.51
N TYR A 13 6.55 12.29 -6.66
CA TYR A 13 7.02 13.13 -7.76
C TYR A 13 6.01 14.26 -7.97
N VAL A 14 6.51 15.49 -8.10
CA VAL A 14 5.70 16.66 -8.43
C VAL A 14 6.23 17.24 -9.74
N SER A 15 5.39 17.29 -10.76
CA SER A 15 5.75 17.91 -12.04
C SER A 15 5.95 19.41 -11.88
N LYS A 16 6.88 19.98 -12.65
CA LYS A 16 7.08 21.43 -12.75
C LYS A 16 5.94 22.10 -13.51
N GLY A 17 5.36 21.41 -14.48
CA GLY A 17 4.20 21.85 -15.24
C GLY A 17 2.87 21.52 -14.55
N VAL A 18 1.79 22.07 -15.09
CA VAL A 18 0.41 21.84 -14.63
C VAL A 18 -0.33 20.99 -15.66
N VAL A 19 -1.18 20.07 -15.20
CA VAL A 19 -2.01 19.24 -16.07
C VAL A 19 -3.00 20.12 -16.87
N ASP A 20 -2.95 20.02 -18.19
CA ASP A 20 -3.93 20.60 -19.11
C ASP A 20 -4.98 19.55 -19.48
N ALA A 21 -6.11 19.59 -18.78
CA ALA A 21 -7.23 18.68 -19.04
C ALA A 21 -7.96 18.99 -20.36
N ALA A 22 -7.87 20.22 -20.88
CA ALA A 22 -8.52 20.62 -22.12
C ALA A 22 -7.72 20.16 -23.35
N ASN A 23 -6.39 20.12 -23.24
CA ASN A 23 -5.50 19.69 -24.31
C ASN A 23 -4.50 18.62 -23.82
N PRO A 24 -4.89 17.33 -23.76
CA PRO A 24 -4.02 16.27 -23.24
C PRO A 24 -2.66 16.14 -23.95
N ALA A 25 -2.55 16.57 -25.20
CA ALA A 25 -1.29 16.59 -25.94
C ALA A 25 -0.23 17.51 -25.30
N ASN A 26 -0.65 18.55 -24.56
CA ASN A 26 0.25 19.46 -23.82
C ASN A 26 0.89 18.79 -22.59
N ASN A 27 0.37 17.63 -22.15
CA ASN A 27 0.84 16.95 -20.95
C ASN A 27 2.03 16.00 -21.21
N ARG A 28 2.51 15.90 -22.45
CA ARG A 28 3.48 14.86 -22.88
C ARG A 28 4.79 14.85 -22.08
N THR A 29 5.24 15.99 -21.58
CA THR A 29 6.53 16.13 -20.87
C THR A 29 6.36 16.41 -19.37
N LEU A 30 5.15 16.27 -18.82
CA LEU A 30 4.90 16.56 -17.39
C LEU A 30 5.67 15.63 -16.45
N LEU A 31 6.07 14.45 -16.93
CA LEU A 31 6.85 13.50 -16.14
C LEU A 31 8.37 13.60 -16.42
N ASP A 32 8.80 14.49 -17.32
CA ASP A 32 10.21 14.69 -17.65
C ASP A 32 10.85 15.77 -16.77
N GLU A 33 10.08 16.78 -16.34
CA GLU A 33 10.56 17.90 -15.53
C GLU A 33 9.74 18.04 -14.24
N GLY A 34 10.42 17.87 -13.10
CA GLY A 34 9.79 17.97 -11.78
C GLY A 34 10.79 17.72 -10.66
N THR A 35 10.27 17.47 -9.47
CA THR A 35 11.09 17.14 -8.29
C THR A 35 10.65 15.80 -7.72
N LEU A 36 11.62 14.91 -7.51
CA LEU A 36 11.43 13.67 -6.76
C LEU A 36 11.66 13.95 -5.27
N TYR A 37 10.79 13.41 -4.43
CA TYR A 37 10.85 13.49 -2.98
C TYR A 37 10.81 12.09 -2.38
N VAL A 38 11.33 11.97 -1.17
CA VAL A 38 11.21 10.77 -0.33
C VAL A 38 10.61 11.12 1.03
N ALA A 39 9.80 10.23 1.58
CA ALA A 39 9.12 10.44 2.85
C ALA A 39 10.04 10.24 4.06
N GLN A 40 9.87 11.11 5.05
CA GLN A 40 10.24 10.84 6.44
C GLN A 40 8.99 10.90 7.31
N PHE A 41 8.79 9.89 8.14
CA PHE A 41 7.69 9.76 9.09
C PHE A 41 8.22 9.96 10.51
N ASP A 42 7.71 10.99 11.18
CA ASP A 42 7.98 11.30 12.58
C ASP A 42 6.78 10.86 13.45
N GLY A 43 7.07 10.39 14.66
CA GLY A 43 6.05 10.01 15.65
C GLY A 43 6.68 9.67 16.99
N ASP A 44 5.86 9.20 17.93
CA ASP A 44 6.37 8.73 19.22
C ASP A 44 7.30 7.53 19.01
N GLU A 45 8.45 7.50 19.69
CA GLU A 45 9.38 6.36 19.69
C GLU A 45 8.70 5.07 20.16
N ALA A 46 7.67 5.18 21.02
CA ALA A 46 6.86 4.06 21.46
C ALA A 46 5.91 3.50 20.38
N GLY A 47 5.82 4.15 19.21
CA GLY A 47 4.90 3.78 18.13
C GLY A 47 3.42 3.91 18.51
N THR A 48 3.12 4.61 19.60
CA THR A 48 1.77 4.88 20.06
C THR A 48 1.67 6.35 20.50
N PRO A 49 0.62 7.09 20.08
CA PRO A 49 -0.46 6.65 19.20
C PRO A 49 0.05 6.34 17.77
N LEU A 50 -0.67 5.48 17.03
CA LEU A 50 -0.34 5.08 15.65
C LEU A 50 -0.62 6.22 14.65
N LYS A 51 -0.06 7.39 14.91
CA LYS A 51 -0.20 8.63 14.14
C LYS A 51 0.95 9.58 14.42
N GLY A 52 1.19 10.51 13.50
CA GLY A 52 2.26 11.49 13.64
C GLY A 52 2.24 12.54 12.55
N LYS A 53 3.41 13.12 12.31
CA LYS A 53 3.67 14.06 11.21
C LYS A 53 4.75 13.47 10.31
N GLY A 54 4.81 13.92 9.07
CA GLY A 54 5.91 13.59 8.20
C GLY A 54 6.21 14.73 7.25
N ARG A 55 7.27 14.53 6.48
CA ARG A 55 7.71 15.48 5.47
C ARG A 55 8.26 14.79 4.25
N TRP A 56 8.18 15.50 3.13
CA TRP A 56 8.78 15.15 1.86
C TRP A 56 10.13 15.83 1.73
N ILE A 57 11.19 15.04 1.59
CA ILE A 57 12.56 15.54 1.42
C ILE A 57 12.91 15.49 -0.06
N ALA A 58 13.20 16.64 -0.66
CA ALA A 58 13.58 16.71 -2.07
C ALA A 58 14.91 15.97 -2.31
N LEU A 59 14.91 15.12 -3.34
CA LEU A 59 16.09 14.47 -3.88
C LEU A 59 16.57 15.30 -5.07
N GLU A 60 17.39 16.31 -4.78
CA GLU A 60 17.91 17.25 -5.77
C GLU A 60 19.42 17.41 -5.54
N PHE A 61 20.19 17.29 -6.61
CA PHE A 61 21.63 17.46 -6.60
C PHE A 61 22.03 18.84 -6.05
N GLY A 62 23.02 18.85 -5.16
CA GLY A 62 23.46 20.05 -4.43
C GLY A 62 22.65 20.37 -3.17
N LYS A 63 21.55 19.66 -2.89
CA LYS A 63 20.74 19.84 -1.67
C LYS A 63 20.83 18.63 -0.75
N ASN A 64 20.58 18.83 0.54
CA ASN A 64 20.44 17.74 1.53
C ASN A 64 21.63 16.76 1.58
N GLY A 65 22.84 17.21 1.22
CA GLY A 65 24.02 16.36 1.14
C GLY A 65 24.11 15.48 -0.12
N LEU A 66 23.27 15.69 -1.12
CA LEU A 66 23.36 15.01 -2.42
C LEU A 66 24.40 15.70 -3.31
N THR A 67 25.67 15.56 -2.96
CA THR A 67 26.81 16.26 -3.59
C THR A 67 27.90 15.27 -4.02
N PRO A 68 28.91 15.71 -4.81
CA PRO A 68 30.03 14.85 -5.21
C PRO A 68 30.80 14.23 -4.05
N GLU A 69 30.92 14.95 -2.94
CA GLU A 69 31.59 14.49 -1.72
C GLU A 69 30.89 13.28 -1.09
N ASN A 70 29.57 13.18 -1.27
CA ASN A 70 28.75 12.06 -0.79
C ASN A 70 28.39 11.07 -1.91
N GLY A 71 29.10 11.12 -3.04
CA GLY A 71 29.03 10.12 -4.10
C GLY A 71 27.95 10.35 -5.17
N PHE A 72 27.47 11.58 -5.35
CA PHE A 72 26.56 11.96 -6.44
C PHE A 72 27.24 12.97 -7.36
N ARG A 73 27.42 12.68 -8.65
CA ARG A 73 28.09 13.59 -9.60
C ARG A 73 27.18 14.67 -10.17
N ASP A 74 25.90 14.34 -10.33
CA ASP A 74 24.86 15.17 -10.95
C ASP A 74 23.46 14.67 -10.58
N GLU A 75 22.43 15.34 -11.08
CA GLU A 75 21.02 14.97 -10.88
C GLU A 75 20.68 13.58 -11.46
N ALA A 76 21.32 13.18 -12.56
CA ALA A 76 21.04 11.87 -13.15
C ALA A 76 21.46 10.74 -12.22
N GLU A 77 22.60 10.87 -11.53
CA GLU A 77 22.99 9.92 -10.49
C GLU A 77 22.07 9.92 -9.27
N VAL A 78 21.55 11.07 -8.85
CA VAL A 78 20.55 11.13 -7.78
C VAL A 78 19.31 10.28 -8.14
N LEU A 79 18.83 10.38 -9.38
CA LEU A 79 17.68 9.62 -9.86
C LEU A 79 17.99 8.13 -10.09
N ILE A 80 19.12 7.79 -10.73
CA ILE A 80 19.55 6.40 -10.97
C ILE A 80 19.80 5.68 -9.64
N PHE A 81 20.35 6.37 -8.65
CA PHE A 81 20.66 5.84 -7.33
C PHE A 81 19.73 6.38 -6.24
N ALA A 82 18.44 6.54 -6.55
CA ALA A 82 17.44 7.13 -5.64
C ALA A 82 17.37 6.47 -4.26
N ARG A 83 17.66 5.17 -4.13
CA ARG A 83 17.78 4.49 -2.83
C ARG A 83 18.96 5.01 -2.00
N LYS A 84 20.13 5.21 -2.62
CA LYS A 84 21.30 5.81 -1.96
C LYS A 84 21.02 7.26 -1.58
N ALA A 85 20.37 8.01 -2.46
CA ALA A 85 19.98 9.40 -2.18
C ALA A 85 18.99 9.46 -0.99
N ALA A 86 17.98 8.60 -0.97
CA ALA A 86 17.02 8.49 0.13
C ALA A 86 17.70 8.17 1.47
N GLN A 87 18.65 7.22 1.47
CA GLN A 87 19.45 6.91 2.66
C GLN A 87 20.27 8.11 3.12
N GLN A 88 20.94 8.81 2.19
CA GLN A 88 21.77 9.98 2.48
C GLN A 88 20.96 11.11 3.15
N VAL A 89 19.71 11.33 2.72
CA VAL A 89 18.83 12.37 3.27
C VAL A 89 18.04 11.92 4.51
N GLY A 90 18.23 10.68 4.97
CA GLY A 90 17.61 10.16 6.18
C GLY A 90 16.13 9.80 6.03
N ALA A 91 15.71 9.31 4.87
CA ALA A 91 14.36 8.79 4.66
C ALA A 91 13.99 7.65 5.64
N THR A 92 12.71 7.50 5.95
CA THR A 92 12.27 6.43 6.85
C THR A 92 12.24 5.08 6.13
N LYS A 93 12.92 4.08 6.70
CA LYS A 93 12.86 2.70 6.24
C LYS A 93 11.51 2.06 6.54
N MET A 94 10.79 1.61 5.51
CA MET A 94 9.41 1.15 5.60
C MET A 94 9.26 -0.37 5.51
N ASP A 95 8.15 -0.90 6.00
CA ASP A 95 7.79 -2.32 5.87
C ASP A 95 7.16 -2.60 4.51
N ARG A 96 8.00 -2.74 3.46
CA ARG A 96 7.58 -3.11 2.09
C ARG A 96 6.38 -2.31 1.54
N PRO A 97 6.60 -1.04 1.15
CA PRO A 97 5.58 -0.24 0.48
C PRO A 97 5.15 -0.85 -0.85
N GLU A 98 3.87 -1.19 -0.99
CA GLU A 98 3.31 -1.70 -2.25
C GLU A 98 2.40 -0.65 -2.91
N TRP A 99 1.10 -0.88 -3.00
CA TRP A 99 0.19 0.03 -3.71
C TRP A 99 -0.09 1.29 -2.91
N ILE A 100 -0.26 2.39 -3.65
CA ILE A 100 -0.72 3.67 -3.13
C ILE A 100 -1.99 4.08 -3.86
N ALA A 101 -3.04 4.44 -3.11
CA ALA A 101 -4.29 4.95 -3.64
C ALA A 101 -4.67 6.27 -2.96
N VAL A 102 -5.19 7.22 -3.73
CA VAL A 102 -5.64 8.54 -3.23
C VAL A 102 -7.16 8.57 -3.21
N ASN A 103 -7.75 8.93 -2.06
CA ASN A 103 -9.19 9.05 -1.93
C ASN A 103 -9.70 10.21 -2.82
N PRO A 104 -10.65 9.96 -3.74
CA PRO A 104 -11.11 10.98 -4.68
C PRO A 104 -11.92 12.12 -4.03
N HIS A 105 -12.36 11.98 -2.77
CA HIS A 105 -13.20 12.97 -2.11
C HIS A 105 -12.44 13.92 -1.18
N ASP A 106 -11.37 13.45 -0.55
CA ASP A 106 -10.63 14.22 0.45
C ASP A 106 -9.11 14.31 0.19
N GLY A 107 -8.61 13.63 -0.85
CA GLY A 107 -7.20 13.70 -1.24
C GLY A 107 -6.23 12.95 -0.32
N ARG A 108 -6.71 12.28 0.75
CA ARG A 108 -5.85 11.48 1.61
C ARG A 108 -5.32 10.27 0.85
N ALA A 109 -4.03 10.02 0.98
CA ALA A 109 -3.37 8.89 0.35
C ALA A 109 -3.21 7.73 1.33
N TYR A 110 -3.29 6.52 0.81
CA TYR A 110 -3.22 5.26 1.53
C TYR A 110 -2.14 4.40 0.89
N CYS A 111 -1.26 3.81 1.68
CA CYS A 111 -0.22 2.89 1.22
C CYS A 111 -0.29 1.60 2.03
N THR A 112 -0.20 0.47 1.33
CA THR A 112 0.06 -0.81 1.96
C THR A 112 1.53 -0.94 2.33
N LEU A 113 1.76 -1.47 3.53
CA LEU A 113 3.05 -1.88 4.05
C LEU A 113 2.91 -3.38 4.36
N THR A 114 3.19 -4.21 3.35
CA THR A 114 2.62 -5.57 3.28
C THR A 114 3.14 -6.52 4.35
N ASN A 115 4.43 -6.46 4.67
CA ASN A 115 5.05 -7.17 5.79
C ASN A 115 6.54 -6.84 5.88
N ASN A 116 7.15 -7.14 7.03
CA ASN A 116 8.60 -7.12 7.20
C ASN A 116 9.03 -8.01 8.37
N SER A 117 9.36 -9.27 8.06
CA SER A 117 9.88 -10.22 9.06
C SER A 117 11.23 -9.81 9.65
N LYS A 118 11.96 -8.88 9.01
CA LYS A 118 13.25 -8.36 9.51
C LYS A 118 13.11 -7.12 10.40
N ARG A 119 11.89 -6.60 10.58
CA ARG A 119 11.67 -5.42 11.44
C ARG A 119 12.09 -5.75 12.88
N GLY A 120 12.90 -4.90 13.48
CA GLY A 120 13.51 -5.10 14.79
C GLY A 120 14.90 -5.74 14.77
N GLU A 121 15.39 -6.23 13.62
CA GLU A 121 16.77 -6.68 13.44
C GLU A 121 17.75 -5.49 13.34
N GLU A 122 19.05 -5.78 13.39
CA GLU A 122 20.10 -4.78 13.19
C GLU A 122 19.94 -4.06 11.83
N GLY A 123 19.94 -2.74 11.85
CA GLY A 123 19.74 -1.92 10.65
C GLY A 123 18.27 -1.76 10.19
N MET A 124 17.32 -2.40 10.89
CA MET A 124 15.87 -2.29 10.67
C MET A 124 15.12 -1.99 11.99
N PRO A 125 15.48 -0.91 12.72
CA PRO A 125 14.86 -0.60 14.01
C PRO A 125 13.35 -0.36 13.89
N LEU A 126 12.61 -0.53 14.97
CA LEU A 126 11.23 -0.05 15.04
C LEU A 126 11.19 1.47 14.81
N ASN A 127 10.08 1.94 14.24
CA ASN A 127 9.76 3.37 14.19
C ASN A 127 8.24 3.53 14.25
N ALA A 128 7.77 4.77 14.40
CA ALA A 128 6.35 5.04 14.60
C ALA A 128 5.45 4.51 13.47
N ALA A 129 5.91 4.55 12.22
CA ALA A 129 5.18 4.03 11.07
C ALA A 129 5.30 2.50 10.89
N ASN A 130 6.25 1.86 11.60
CA ASN A 130 6.56 0.43 11.51
C ASN A 130 6.73 -0.15 12.94
N PRO A 131 5.63 -0.30 13.70
CA PRO A 131 5.69 -0.47 15.15
C PRO A 131 5.87 -1.92 15.61
N ARG A 132 5.79 -2.91 14.70
CA ARG A 132 5.77 -4.34 15.05
C ARG A 132 7.09 -5.02 14.68
N PRO A 133 7.81 -5.64 15.63
CA PRO A 133 8.95 -6.49 15.30
C PRO A 133 8.49 -7.78 14.62
N ASN A 134 9.30 -8.34 13.71
CA ASN A 134 8.96 -9.52 12.90
C ASN A 134 7.53 -9.42 12.32
N ASN A 135 7.26 -8.33 11.60
CA ASN A 135 5.93 -8.02 11.12
C ASN A 135 5.51 -8.99 10.01
N ILE A 136 4.66 -9.96 10.33
CA ILE A 136 4.16 -10.96 9.38
C ILE A 136 2.78 -10.65 8.78
N TYR A 137 2.10 -9.61 9.27
CA TYR A 137 0.73 -9.30 8.86
C TYR A 137 0.59 -8.01 8.04
N GLY A 138 1.50 -7.04 8.21
CA GLY A 138 1.45 -5.76 7.53
C GLY A 138 0.48 -4.73 8.14
N GLN A 139 0.40 -3.59 7.46
CA GLN A 139 -0.45 -2.46 7.84
C GLN A 139 -0.79 -1.59 6.62
N ILE A 140 -1.78 -0.72 6.78
CA ILE A 140 -2.14 0.32 5.81
C ILE A 140 -1.89 1.66 6.49
N ILE A 141 -0.90 2.40 5.99
CA ILE A 141 -0.61 3.76 6.43
C ILE A 141 -1.39 4.76 5.58
N ARG A 142 -1.87 5.84 6.20
CA ARG A 142 -2.60 6.94 5.58
C ARG A 142 -1.90 8.26 5.87
N TRP A 143 -1.88 9.18 4.90
CA TRP A 143 -1.45 10.55 5.13
C TRP A 143 -2.36 11.59 4.47
N ASP A 144 -2.34 12.78 5.05
CA ASP A 144 -3.12 13.96 4.67
C ASP A 144 -2.19 15.16 4.50
N GLU A 145 -2.19 15.73 3.29
CA GLU A 145 -1.41 16.91 2.90
C GLU A 145 -2.21 18.21 3.01
N GLY A 146 -3.38 18.17 3.67
CA GLY A 146 -4.22 19.35 3.89
C GLY A 146 -4.92 19.86 2.63
N GLY A 147 -5.18 18.96 1.67
CA GLY A 147 -5.79 19.30 0.38
C GLY A 147 -4.83 19.89 -0.65
N ASP A 148 -3.53 19.99 -0.35
CA ASP A 148 -2.50 20.45 -1.27
C ASP A 148 -1.49 19.33 -1.57
N ALA A 149 -1.66 18.66 -2.71
CA ALA A 149 -0.75 17.61 -3.17
C ALA A 149 0.66 18.10 -3.49
N THR A 150 0.96 19.41 -3.38
CA THR A 150 2.31 19.97 -3.48
C THR A 150 2.97 20.26 -2.13
N ALA A 151 2.24 20.07 -1.02
CA ALA A 151 2.78 20.28 0.32
C ALA A 151 4.01 19.41 0.59
N ASP A 152 4.92 19.94 1.39
CA ASP A 152 6.15 19.29 1.85
C ASP A 152 5.98 18.61 3.22
N VAL A 153 4.82 18.77 3.85
CA VAL A 153 4.48 18.17 5.15
C VAL A 153 3.13 17.49 5.09
N PHE A 154 2.94 16.48 5.94
CA PHE A 154 1.69 15.76 6.06
C PHE A 154 1.45 15.29 7.50
N ALA A 155 0.18 15.12 7.86
CA ALA A 155 -0.21 14.30 9.01
C ALA A 155 -0.38 12.85 8.56
N TRP A 156 -0.05 11.87 9.40
CA TRP A 156 -0.25 10.46 9.07
C TRP A 156 -0.86 9.67 10.23
N ASP A 157 -1.53 8.57 9.91
CA ASP A 157 -2.02 7.56 10.84
C ASP A 157 -2.01 6.15 10.23
N ILE A 158 -2.04 5.12 11.07
CA ILE A 158 -2.26 3.73 10.60
C ILE A 158 -3.76 3.48 10.52
N TYR A 159 -4.29 3.42 9.29
CA TYR A 159 -5.69 3.10 9.02
C TYR A 159 -6.06 1.70 9.51
N ALA A 160 -5.17 0.73 9.29
CA ALA A 160 -5.32 -0.63 9.77
C ALA A 160 -3.93 -1.23 10.05
N LEU A 161 -3.70 -1.64 11.31
CA LEU A 161 -2.59 -2.53 11.63
C LEU A 161 -3.13 -3.95 11.53
N CYS A 162 -2.82 -4.64 10.42
CA CYS A 162 -3.35 -5.97 10.15
C CYS A 162 -2.81 -6.95 11.19
N GLY A 163 -3.56 -8.00 11.50
CA GLY A 163 -3.23 -8.93 12.58
C GLY A 163 -4.23 -10.07 12.64
N ASN A 164 -4.06 -10.96 13.60
CA ASN A 164 -4.97 -12.08 13.77
C ASN A 164 -5.50 -12.19 15.20
N PRO A 165 -6.69 -11.64 15.51
CA PRO A 165 -7.29 -11.74 16.85
C PRO A 165 -7.73 -13.15 17.23
N ILE A 166 -7.78 -14.10 16.29
CA ILE A 166 -8.08 -15.51 16.57
C ILE A 166 -6.84 -16.20 17.14
N ALA A 167 -5.67 -15.98 16.53
CA ALA A 167 -4.40 -16.54 16.99
C ALA A 167 -3.81 -15.76 18.18
N HIS A 168 -3.98 -14.45 18.17
CA HIS A 168 -3.39 -13.49 19.13
C HIS A 168 -4.50 -12.60 19.68
N PRO A 169 -5.17 -12.97 20.78
CA PRO A 169 -6.30 -12.19 21.32
C PRO A 169 -5.89 -10.81 21.83
N GLU A 170 -4.60 -10.62 22.15
CA GLU A 170 -4.02 -9.40 22.69
C GLU A 170 -2.62 -9.13 22.13
N GLY A 171 -2.06 -7.97 22.46
CA GLY A 171 -0.74 -7.55 21.99
C GLY A 171 -0.72 -7.05 20.54
N VAL A 172 0.47 -6.72 20.05
CA VAL A 172 0.63 -6.06 18.74
C VAL A 172 0.19 -6.95 17.57
N ASN A 173 0.30 -8.28 17.68
CA ASN A 173 -0.07 -9.24 16.64
C ASN A 173 -1.60 -9.42 16.49
N ARG A 174 -2.38 -8.96 17.47
CA ARG A 174 -3.84 -8.87 17.36
C ARG A 174 -4.27 -7.95 16.20
N GLY A 175 -3.52 -6.88 15.98
CA GLY A 175 -3.90 -5.78 15.08
C GLY A 175 -4.81 -4.75 15.75
N THR A 176 -5.14 -3.68 15.02
CA THR A 176 -5.99 -2.58 15.49
C THR A 176 -7.44 -3.03 15.76
N PRO A 177 -8.25 -2.28 16.52
CA PRO A 177 -9.61 -2.67 16.88
C PRO A 177 -10.56 -2.94 15.70
N ASN A 178 -10.32 -2.31 14.54
CA ASN A 178 -11.07 -2.56 13.31
C ASN A 178 -10.72 -3.88 12.61
N ILE A 179 -9.71 -4.61 13.11
CA ILE A 179 -9.46 -6.01 12.76
C ILE A 179 -10.16 -6.91 13.79
N THR A 180 -11.08 -7.74 13.29
CA THR A 180 -11.92 -8.65 14.05
C THR A 180 -11.72 -10.10 13.57
N ALA A 181 -12.28 -11.07 14.30
CA ALA A 181 -12.22 -12.48 13.90
C ALA A 181 -12.94 -12.73 12.56
N GLU A 182 -13.95 -11.92 12.25
CA GLU A 182 -14.76 -12.04 11.04
C GLU A 182 -14.07 -11.46 9.81
N ASN A 183 -13.24 -10.42 9.98
CA ASN A 183 -12.62 -9.71 8.86
C ASN A 183 -11.10 -9.87 8.76
N THR A 184 -10.43 -10.56 9.68
CA THR A 184 -8.96 -10.70 9.74
C THR A 184 -8.31 -11.11 8.40
N PHE A 185 -7.18 -10.47 8.08
CA PHE A 185 -6.38 -10.69 6.87
C PHE A 185 -4.90 -10.37 7.14
N ASN A 186 -4.03 -10.80 6.23
CA ASN A 186 -2.59 -10.54 6.29
C ASN A 186 -2.07 -10.08 4.93
N SER A 187 -0.96 -9.35 4.94
CA SER A 187 -0.24 -8.86 3.77
C SER A 187 -1.15 -8.15 2.78
N PRO A 188 -1.75 -7.00 3.19
CA PRO A 188 -2.43 -6.17 2.22
C PRO A 188 -1.41 -5.65 1.21
N ASP A 189 -1.76 -5.75 -0.06
CA ASP A 189 -0.94 -5.34 -1.21
C ASP A 189 -1.72 -4.34 -2.04
N GLY A 190 -2.63 -4.82 -2.90
CA GLY A 190 -3.39 -3.96 -3.81
C GLY A 190 -4.35 -3.01 -3.09
N LEU A 191 -4.45 -1.77 -3.59
CA LEU A 191 -5.43 -0.79 -3.17
C LEU A 191 -6.16 -0.16 -4.36
N GLY A 192 -7.42 0.21 -4.16
CA GLY A 192 -8.16 1.01 -5.13
C GLY A 192 -9.35 1.73 -4.51
N PHE A 193 -9.63 2.94 -4.99
CA PHE A 193 -10.85 3.66 -4.64
C PHE A 193 -11.88 3.55 -5.75
N ASP A 194 -13.15 3.41 -5.37
CA ASP A 194 -14.24 3.69 -6.28
C ASP A 194 -14.77 5.13 -6.12
N ARG A 195 -15.70 5.52 -6.99
CA ARG A 195 -16.27 6.88 -6.98
C ARG A 195 -17.05 7.21 -5.71
N ALA A 196 -17.50 6.22 -4.94
CA ALA A 196 -18.18 6.46 -3.67
C ALA A 196 -17.19 6.65 -2.51
N GLY A 197 -15.88 6.49 -2.75
CA GLY A 197 -14.85 6.63 -1.72
C GLY A 197 -14.64 5.36 -0.90
N ARG A 198 -15.14 4.20 -1.35
CA ARG A 198 -14.83 2.93 -0.68
C ARG A 198 -13.40 2.52 -1.03
N LEU A 199 -12.63 2.12 -0.01
CA LEU A 199 -11.27 1.62 -0.16
C LEU A 199 -11.31 0.11 -0.37
N TRP A 200 -11.00 -0.34 -1.56
CA TRP A 200 -10.81 -1.76 -1.87
C TRP A 200 -9.40 -2.17 -1.51
N ILE A 201 -9.27 -3.27 -0.76
CA ILE A 201 -8.00 -3.80 -0.24
C ILE A 201 -7.84 -5.22 -0.76
N LEU A 202 -6.73 -5.53 -1.42
CA LEU A 202 -6.43 -6.85 -1.97
C LEU A 202 -5.19 -7.41 -1.25
N THR A 203 -5.11 -8.73 -1.08
CA THR A 203 -4.04 -9.36 -0.29
C THR A 203 -3.15 -10.28 -1.13
N ASP A 204 -1.85 -10.23 -0.84
CA ASP A 204 -0.83 -11.21 -1.23
C ASP A 204 -0.14 -11.77 0.03
N GLY A 205 -0.89 -12.62 0.71
CA GLY A 205 -0.54 -13.13 2.03
C GLY A 205 -0.39 -14.64 2.09
N LYS A 206 0.00 -15.09 3.28
CA LYS A 206 0.03 -16.51 3.61
C LYS A 206 -1.40 -17.04 3.72
N TYR A 207 -1.68 -18.09 2.94
CA TYR A 207 -2.98 -18.75 2.85
C TYR A 207 -3.04 -20.10 3.58
N SER A 208 -2.03 -20.43 4.40
CA SER A 208 -1.92 -21.73 5.07
C SER A 208 -3.10 -22.04 6.01
N ASN A 209 -3.81 -21.00 6.45
CA ASN A 209 -4.95 -21.06 7.35
C ASN A 209 -4.65 -21.82 8.67
N LYS A 210 -3.40 -21.75 9.13
CA LYS A 210 -2.89 -22.44 10.33
C LYS A 210 -1.93 -21.52 11.09
N GLY A 211 -1.72 -21.82 12.37
CA GLY A 211 -0.84 -21.03 13.23
C GLY A 211 -1.25 -19.56 13.26
N ASP A 212 -0.30 -18.67 12.99
CA ASP A 212 -0.52 -17.22 12.91
C ASP A 212 -1.60 -16.80 11.90
N TYR A 213 -1.86 -17.61 10.88
CA TYR A 213 -2.82 -17.30 9.81
C TYR A 213 -4.16 -18.04 9.95
N VAL A 214 -4.42 -18.68 11.10
CA VAL A 214 -5.66 -19.44 11.33
C VAL A 214 -6.90 -18.54 11.17
N GLY A 215 -7.88 -19.02 10.41
CA GLY A 215 -9.12 -18.31 10.13
C GLY A 215 -9.05 -17.27 8.99
N GLN A 216 -7.86 -17.00 8.43
CA GLN A 216 -7.73 -16.02 7.34
C GLN A 216 -8.01 -16.61 5.96
N GLY A 217 -7.81 -17.93 5.77
CA GLY A 217 -8.11 -18.62 4.50
C GLY A 217 -7.20 -18.21 3.33
N ASN A 218 -7.72 -18.31 2.11
CA ASN A 218 -7.02 -17.84 0.90
C ASN A 218 -6.93 -16.31 0.84
N ASN A 219 -6.09 -15.81 -0.07
CA ASN A 219 -6.06 -14.39 -0.39
C ASN A 219 -7.42 -13.85 -0.82
N GLN A 220 -7.64 -12.59 -0.52
CA GLN A 220 -8.97 -12.01 -0.41
C GLN A 220 -8.98 -10.54 -0.82
N MET A 221 -10.18 -10.06 -1.10
CA MET A 221 -10.45 -8.65 -1.32
C MET A 221 -11.45 -8.19 -0.27
N LEU A 222 -11.13 -7.08 0.37
CA LEU A 222 -11.95 -6.42 1.38
C LEU A 222 -12.36 -5.04 0.89
N VAL A 223 -13.36 -4.48 1.56
CA VAL A 223 -13.79 -3.10 1.39
C VAL A 223 -13.78 -2.39 2.74
N GLY A 224 -13.06 -1.28 2.80
CA GLY A 224 -12.92 -0.42 3.97
C GLY A 224 -13.65 0.91 3.79
N ASP A 225 -14.25 1.41 4.86
CA ASP A 225 -14.73 2.78 4.96
C ASP A 225 -13.60 3.67 5.53
N PRO A 226 -13.09 4.65 4.75
CA PRO A 226 -12.09 5.63 5.19
C PRO A 226 -12.45 6.44 6.45
N VAL A 227 -13.75 6.63 6.72
CA VAL A 227 -14.25 7.50 7.79
C VAL A 227 -14.44 6.70 9.07
N SER A 228 -15.23 5.64 9.05
CA SER A 228 -15.49 4.83 10.25
C SER A 228 -14.36 3.85 10.59
N GLY A 229 -13.53 3.49 9.61
CA GLY A 229 -12.53 2.43 9.75
C GLY A 229 -13.09 1.02 9.66
N GLU A 230 -14.39 0.85 9.41
CA GLU A 230 -15.01 -0.47 9.21
C GLU A 230 -14.41 -1.16 7.98
N ILE A 231 -14.09 -2.46 8.10
CA ILE A 231 -13.57 -3.28 7.01
C ILE A 231 -14.42 -4.55 6.91
N ARG A 232 -14.88 -4.87 5.69
CA ARG A 232 -15.65 -6.09 5.40
C ARG A 232 -14.97 -6.90 4.31
N ARG A 233 -14.83 -8.21 4.51
CA ARG A 233 -14.38 -9.13 3.46
C ARG A 233 -15.46 -9.20 2.37
N PHE A 234 -15.06 -9.02 1.11
CA PHE A 234 -15.97 -9.01 -0.03
C PHE A 234 -15.78 -10.24 -0.94
N MET A 235 -14.54 -10.64 -1.20
CA MET A 235 -14.22 -11.78 -2.08
C MET A 235 -13.06 -12.58 -1.52
N VAL A 236 -13.06 -13.89 -1.78
CA VAL A 236 -11.94 -14.80 -1.50
C VAL A 236 -11.54 -15.46 -2.80
N GLY A 237 -10.25 -15.46 -3.10
CA GLY A 237 -9.67 -16.05 -4.29
C GLY A 237 -9.56 -17.58 -4.24
N PRO A 238 -9.25 -18.23 -5.37
CA PRO A 238 -8.92 -19.64 -5.39
C PRO A 238 -7.65 -19.97 -4.58
N LYS A 239 -7.34 -21.26 -4.46
CA LYS A 239 -6.12 -21.70 -3.75
C LYS A 239 -4.85 -21.12 -4.38
N SER A 240 -3.91 -20.76 -3.50
CA SER A 240 -2.55 -20.36 -3.87
C SER A 240 -2.47 -19.22 -4.89
N CYS A 241 -3.51 -18.39 -4.99
CA CYS A 241 -3.44 -17.14 -5.72
C CYS A 241 -3.15 -16.00 -4.75
N GLU A 242 -2.75 -14.86 -5.29
CA GLU A 242 -3.07 -13.54 -4.73
C GLU A 242 -4.27 -12.96 -5.47
N LEU A 243 -4.92 -11.97 -4.84
CA LEU A 243 -5.78 -11.05 -5.56
C LEU A 243 -5.01 -9.75 -5.75
N THR A 244 -4.96 -9.26 -6.99
CA THR A 244 -4.24 -8.05 -7.36
C THR A 244 -4.92 -7.38 -8.54
N GLY A 245 -4.60 -6.12 -8.82
CA GLY A 245 -5.19 -5.37 -9.92
C GLY A 245 -6.69 -5.12 -9.75
N ILE A 246 -7.10 -3.85 -9.82
CA ILE A 246 -8.50 -3.47 -9.70
C ILE A 246 -8.82 -2.33 -10.65
N THR A 247 -9.94 -2.42 -11.35
CA THR A 247 -10.53 -1.30 -12.10
C THR A 247 -12.04 -1.47 -12.24
N PHE A 248 -12.72 -0.42 -12.68
CA PHE A 248 -14.18 -0.37 -12.76
C PHE A 248 -14.64 0.12 -14.12
N THR A 249 -15.84 -0.29 -14.53
CA THR A 249 -16.56 0.45 -15.57
C THR A 249 -16.91 1.86 -15.08
N PRO A 250 -17.09 2.85 -15.99
CA PRO A 250 -17.42 4.23 -15.60
C PRO A 250 -18.70 4.38 -14.75
N ASP A 251 -19.64 3.43 -14.87
CA ASP A 251 -20.87 3.39 -14.08
C ASP A 251 -20.73 2.60 -12.76
N TYR A 252 -19.56 2.02 -12.49
CA TYR A 252 -19.23 1.21 -11.31
C TYR A 252 -20.14 -0.02 -11.11
N LYS A 253 -20.83 -0.47 -12.16
CA LYS A 253 -21.65 -1.69 -12.13
C LYS A 253 -20.86 -2.96 -12.39
N THR A 254 -19.63 -2.82 -12.87
CA THR A 254 -18.71 -3.92 -13.10
C THR A 254 -17.35 -3.57 -12.52
N MET A 255 -16.82 -4.47 -11.71
CA MET A 255 -15.45 -4.42 -11.22
C MET A 255 -14.63 -5.51 -11.89
N PHE A 256 -13.41 -5.17 -12.31
CA PHE A 256 -12.43 -6.12 -12.81
C PHE A 256 -11.35 -6.34 -11.75
N VAL A 257 -11.08 -7.61 -11.41
CA VAL A 257 -10.05 -7.99 -10.43
C VAL A 257 -9.22 -9.14 -10.96
N ASN A 258 -7.90 -9.13 -10.76
CA ASN A 258 -7.05 -10.23 -11.20
C ASN A 258 -6.91 -11.29 -10.12
N VAL A 259 -6.95 -12.54 -10.59
CA VAL A 259 -6.41 -13.69 -9.87
C VAL A 259 -5.03 -13.97 -10.48
N GLN A 260 -3.96 -13.77 -9.71
CA GLN A 260 -2.60 -14.05 -10.16
C GLN A 260 -2.15 -15.42 -9.65
N HIS A 261 -1.37 -16.12 -10.48
CA HIS A 261 -0.68 -17.39 -10.17
C HIS A 261 -1.50 -18.44 -9.37
N PRO A 262 -2.78 -18.68 -9.70
CA PRO A 262 -3.57 -19.67 -8.98
C PRO A 262 -2.87 -21.03 -9.01
N GLY A 263 -2.74 -21.68 -7.85
CA GLY A 263 -2.03 -22.96 -7.76
C GLY A 263 -0.53 -22.87 -7.94
N GLU A 264 0.13 -21.84 -7.41
CA GLU A 264 1.60 -21.76 -7.38
C GLU A 264 2.24 -23.02 -6.77
N GLU A 265 1.54 -23.67 -5.83
CA GLU A 265 1.92 -24.96 -5.21
C GLU A 265 1.40 -26.20 -5.97
N GLY A 266 0.84 -26.01 -7.17
CA GLY A 266 0.27 -27.08 -7.98
C GLY A 266 -1.07 -27.63 -7.47
N ASP A 267 -1.79 -26.88 -6.63
CA ASP A 267 -2.97 -27.34 -5.88
C ASP A 267 -4.31 -26.71 -6.34
N SER A 268 -4.31 -26.07 -7.51
CA SER A 268 -5.47 -25.38 -8.07
C SER A 268 -5.84 -25.87 -9.47
N HIS A 269 -7.14 -25.79 -9.77
CA HIS A 269 -7.72 -26.04 -11.09
C HIS A 269 -8.48 -24.81 -11.64
N PHE A 270 -8.10 -23.62 -11.19
CA PHE A 270 -8.77 -22.39 -11.60
C PHE A 270 -8.24 -21.87 -12.96
N PRO A 271 -9.08 -21.31 -13.85
CA PRO A 271 -10.54 -21.26 -13.80
C PRO A 271 -11.18 -22.53 -14.40
N ASN A 272 -12.46 -22.79 -14.07
CA ASN A 272 -13.30 -23.81 -14.70
C ASN A 272 -12.75 -25.25 -14.68
N ASN A 273 -12.19 -25.70 -13.54
CA ASN A 273 -11.57 -27.01 -13.38
C ASN A 273 -10.48 -27.31 -14.44
N SER A 274 -9.74 -26.28 -14.84
CA SER A 274 -8.62 -26.41 -15.76
C SER A 274 -7.54 -27.34 -15.17
N PRO A 275 -7.01 -28.32 -15.93
CA PRO A 275 -5.91 -29.17 -15.48
C PRO A 275 -4.58 -28.40 -15.36
N ARG A 276 -4.51 -27.20 -15.93
CA ARG A 276 -3.41 -26.24 -15.75
C ARG A 276 -4.01 -24.92 -15.31
N PRO A 277 -3.79 -24.48 -14.07
CA PRO A 277 -4.41 -23.26 -13.60
C PRO A 277 -3.88 -22.04 -14.37
N ARG A 278 -4.71 -20.99 -14.51
CA ARG A 278 -4.41 -19.82 -15.34
C ARG A 278 -4.78 -18.54 -14.59
N SER A 279 -3.83 -17.61 -14.50
CA SER A 279 -4.13 -16.22 -14.12
C SER A 279 -5.25 -15.67 -14.99
N SER A 280 -6.18 -14.95 -14.40
CA SER A 280 -7.39 -14.48 -15.07
C SER A 280 -7.83 -13.13 -14.53
N VAL A 281 -8.39 -12.30 -15.42
CA VAL A 281 -9.14 -11.11 -15.03
C VAL A 281 -10.60 -11.53 -14.84
N LEU A 282 -11.13 -11.34 -13.64
CA LEU A 282 -12.52 -11.61 -13.31
C LEU A 282 -13.37 -10.37 -13.57
N MET A 283 -14.60 -10.60 -14.02
CA MET A 283 -15.64 -9.57 -14.13
C MET A 283 -16.67 -9.80 -13.02
N ILE A 284 -16.71 -8.91 -12.04
CA ILE A 284 -17.63 -8.97 -10.90
C ILE A 284 -18.79 -8.02 -11.16
N THR A 285 -20.01 -8.56 -11.11
CA THR A 285 -21.27 -7.84 -11.35
C THR A 285 -22.29 -8.22 -10.28
N ARG A 286 -23.27 -7.35 -10.02
CA ARG A 286 -24.44 -7.69 -9.21
C ARG A 286 -25.53 -8.28 -10.10
N GLU A 287 -26.26 -9.27 -9.60
CA GLU A 287 -27.39 -9.89 -10.30
C GLU A 287 -28.51 -8.88 -10.61
N ASP A 288 -28.70 -7.89 -9.73
CA ASP A 288 -29.70 -6.82 -9.90
C ASP A 288 -29.21 -5.66 -10.80
N GLY A 289 -27.99 -5.73 -11.33
CA GLY A 289 -27.39 -4.69 -12.18
C GLY A 289 -27.09 -3.38 -11.45
N GLY A 290 -27.02 -3.40 -10.11
CA GLY A 290 -26.63 -2.26 -9.28
C GLY A 290 -25.13 -1.98 -9.26
N VAL A 291 -24.75 -0.90 -8.59
CA VAL A 291 -23.34 -0.51 -8.38
C VAL A 291 -22.67 -1.47 -7.40
N ILE A 292 -21.44 -1.91 -7.70
CA ILE A 292 -20.68 -2.81 -6.83
C ILE A 292 -20.41 -2.14 -5.47
N GLY A 293 -20.68 -2.86 -4.38
CA GLY A 293 -20.42 -2.38 -3.01
C GLY A 293 -21.38 -1.31 -2.49
N ALA A 294 -22.44 -0.95 -3.25
CA ALA A 294 -23.48 -0.01 -2.83
C ALA A 294 -24.65 -0.68 -2.12
#